data_AF-A0A0C3N9M5-F1
#
_entry.id   AF-A0A0C3N9M5-F1
#
_cell.length_a   1.000
_cell.length_b   1.000
_cell.length_c   1.000
_cell.angle_alpha   90.00
_cell.angle_beta   90.00
_cell.angle_gamma   90.00
#
_symmetry.space_group_name_H-M   'P 1'
#
loop_
_entity.id
_entity.type
_entity.pdbx_description
1 polymer ?
#
loop_
_entity_poly.entity_id
_entity_poly.type
_entity_poly.pdbx_seq_one_letter_code
_entity_poly.pdbx_strand_id
1 'polypeptide(L)'
;MLFLFACGSVVRHEASLTNIQDTIVHLGFSSAVAFDAEFLQPVLTSNLVNGIVERVYIEGYPIQMVLPEALADCTRLGGHSGVFLFTVETGATQRILTTIKYIWGHRDIRPWGQPLPIQCPRCAVILVEWKRVAVPHGQGGSQQFICMNGACGELTGEGPVSIHIAKLDNLKILKPGKCEGSAWLEIALGSRIFDSA
;
A
#
# COMPACT_ATOMS: atom_id res chain seq x y z
N MET A 1 -14.56 7.84 13.71
CA MET A 1 -13.37 7.36 13.00
C MET A 1 -12.40 6.78 14.02
N LEU A 2 -11.82 5.63 13.73
CA LEU A 2 -10.80 4.95 14.55
C LEU A 2 -9.43 4.98 13.86
N PHE A 3 -8.36 5.31 14.59
CA PHE A 3 -6.98 5.13 14.10
C PHE A 3 -6.31 3.99 14.87
N LEU A 4 -5.86 2.97 14.13
CA LEU A 4 -5.21 1.78 14.68
C LEU A 4 -3.69 1.92 14.56
N PHE A 5 -3.05 2.51 15.57
CA PHE A 5 -1.58 2.55 15.69
C PHE A 5 -1.02 1.23 16.23
N ALA A 6 -1.38 0.13 15.57
CA ALA A 6 -0.91 -1.21 15.87
C ALA A 6 0.12 -1.70 14.85
N CYS A 7 0.81 -2.79 15.18
CA CYS A 7 1.68 -3.48 14.22
C CYS A 7 0.86 -4.05 13.06
N GLY A 8 1.49 -4.17 11.89
CA GLY A 8 0.83 -4.59 10.66
C GLY A 8 0.26 -6.00 10.68
N SER A 9 0.60 -6.83 11.67
CA SER A 9 0.01 -8.16 11.85
C SER A 9 -1.51 -8.15 11.94
N VAL A 10 -2.11 -7.04 12.39
CA VAL A 10 -3.57 -6.87 12.46
C VAL A 10 -4.23 -6.90 11.07
N VAL A 11 -3.53 -6.44 10.03
CA VAL A 11 -4.07 -6.34 8.66
C VAL A 11 -3.36 -7.24 7.64
N ARG A 12 -2.19 -7.79 7.99
CA ARG A 12 -1.41 -8.70 7.12
C ARG A 12 -1.89 -10.15 7.16
N HIS A 13 -2.55 -10.57 8.24
CA HIS A 13 -3.09 -11.91 8.37
C HIS A 13 -4.60 -11.91 8.12
N GLU A 14 -5.07 -12.84 7.27
CA GLU A 14 -6.47 -12.90 6.86
C GLU A 14 -7.43 -13.00 8.05
N ALA A 15 -7.17 -13.91 8.99
CA ALA A 15 -8.01 -14.06 10.19
C ALA A 15 -8.05 -12.77 11.04
N SER A 16 -6.90 -12.10 11.22
CA SER A 16 -6.84 -10.82 11.95
C SER A 16 -7.59 -9.72 11.21
N LEU A 17 -7.49 -9.68 9.88
CA LEU A 17 -8.19 -8.73 9.03
C LEU A 17 -9.71 -8.94 9.11
N THR A 18 -10.18 -10.18 9.07
CA THR A 18 -11.60 -10.51 9.27
C THR A 18 -12.08 -10.06 10.64
N ASN A 19 -11.31 -10.36 11.70
CA ASN A 19 -11.67 -9.99 13.07
C ASN A 19 -11.74 -8.47 13.27
N ILE A 20 -10.80 -7.70 12.70
CA ILE A 20 -10.84 -6.23 12.84
C ILE A 20 -12.02 -5.64 12.04
N GLN A 21 -12.32 -6.18 10.86
CA GLN A 21 -13.50 -5.80 10.08
C GLN A 21 -14.79 -6.04 10.85
N ASP A 22 -14.93 -7.21 11.49
CA ASP A 22 -16.11 -7.53 12.32
C ASP A 22 -16.21 -6.56 13.50
N THR A 23 -15.08 -6.33 14.18
CA THR A 23 -14.99 -5.41 15.33
C THR A 23 -15.39 -3.99 14.96
N ILE A 24 -14.94 -3.47 13.81
CA ILE A 24 -15.30 -2.14 13.31
C ILE A 24 -16.82 -2.00 13.18
N VAL A 25 -17.47 -2.99 12.58
CA VAL A 25 -18.93 -2.98 12.36
C VAL A 25 -19.71 -3.16 13.65
N HIS A 26 -19.28 -4.08 14.52
CA HIS A 26 -19.92 -4.36 15.81
C HIS A 26 -19.84 -3.17 16.77
N LEU A 27 -18.70 -2.47 16.80
CA LEU A 27 -18.51 -1.27 17.63
C LEU A 27 -19.11 0.00 17.00
N GLY A 28 -19.67 -0.08 15.79
CA GLY A 28 -20.37 1.03 15.15
C GLY A 28 -19.46 2.14 14.62
N PHE A 29 -18.20 1.85 14.31
CA PHE A 29 -17.33 2.85 13.70
C PHE A 29 -17.71 3.06 12.22
N SER A 30 -17.94 4.32 11.83
CA SER A 30 -18.19 4.69 10.43
C SER A 30 -16.96 4.51 9.54
N SER A 31 -15.77 4.64 10.11
CA SER A 31 -14.50 4.42 9.42
C SER A 31 -13.38 4.05 10.37
N ALA A 32 -12.40 3.32 9.86
CA ALA A 32 -11.15 3.03 10.55
C ALA A 32 -9.95 3.12 9.60
N VAL A 33 -8.81 3.56 10.13
CA VAL A 33 -7.53 3.62 9.41
C VAL A 33 -6.53 2.72 10.12
N ALA A 34 -5.86 1.85 9.38
CA ALA A 34 -4.83 0.96 9.89
C ALA A 34 -3.59 0.96 8.99
N PHE A 35 -2.49 0.35 9.47
CA PHE A 35 -1.20 0.36 8.82
C PHE A 35 -0.64 -1.05 8.74
N ASP A 36 0.04 -1.41 7.64
CA ASP A 36 0.60 -2.76 7.46
C ASP A 36 2.12 -2.87 7.74
N ALA A 37 2.76 -1.80 8.20
CA ALA A 37 4.14 -1.85 8.66
C ALA A 37 4.29 -2.80 9.86
N GLU A 38 5.26 -3.72 9.77
CA GLU A 38 5.56 -4.67 10.86
C GLU A 38 5.95 -3.96 12.16
N PHE A 39 6.75 -2.90 12.04
CA PHE A 39 7.17 -2.03 13.14
C PHE A 39 6.73 -0.60 12.85
N LEU A 40 5.42 -0.35 12.93
CA LEU A 40 4.85 0.98 12.71
C LEU A 40 5.54 2.00 13.63
N GLN A 41 6.01 3.09 13.04
CA GLN A 41 6.54 4.24 13.77
C GLN A 41 5.45 5.33 13.79
N PRO A 42 4.70 5.53 14.89
CA PRO A 42 3.57 6.47 14.93
C PRO A 42 3.97 7.91 14.61
N VAL A 43 5.23 8.29 14.84
CA VAL A 43 5.74 9.61 14.45
C VAL A 43 5.63 9.87 12.94
N LEU A 44 5.68 8.82 12.10
CA LEU A 44 5.56 8.94 10.65
C LEU A 44 4.11 9.10 10.18
N THR A 45 3.12 8.84 11.05
CA THR A 45 1.69 8.95 10.71
C THR A 45 1.11 10.31 11.08
N SER A 46 1.85 11.17 11.79
CA SER A 46 1.35 12.44 12.34
C SER A 46 0.77 13.37 11.27
N ASN A 47 1.49 13.60 10.17
CA ASN A 47 1.03 14.44 9.06
C ASN A 47 -0.26 13.91 8.44
N LEU A 48 -0.35 12.59 8.25
CA LEU A 48 -1.55 11.95 7.72
C LEU A 48 -2.74 12.16 8.67
N VAL A 49 -2.55 11.88 9.96
CA VAL A 49 -3.60 11.98 10.98
C VAL A 49 -4.09 13.41 11.09
N ASN A 50 -3.18 14.39 11.17
CA ASN A 50 -3.55 15.80 11.23
C ASN A 50 -4.32 16.23 9.99
N GLY A 51 -3.83 15.88 8.79
CA GLY A 51 -4.48 16.23 7.53
C GLY A 51 -5.87 15.62 7.37
N ILE A 52 -6.09 14.41 7.90
CA ILE A 52 -7.40 13.77 7.93
C ILE A 52 -8.31 14.43 8.97
N VAL A 53 -7.82 14.64 10.19
CA VAL A 53 -8.63 15.20 11.28
C VAL A 53 -9.14 16.60 10.92
N GLU A 54 -8.27 17.45 10.38
CA GLU A 54 -8.64 18.79 9.92
C GLU A 54 -9.78 18.73 8.90
N ARG A 55 -9.60 18.02 7.79
CA ARG A 55 -10.57 18.01 6.70
C ARG A 55 -11.85 17.22 7.01
N VAL A 56 -11.77 16.16 7.81
CA VAL A 56 -12.96 15.35 8.16
C VAL A 56 -13.76 15.98 9.29
N TYR A 57 -13.11 16.40 10.38
CA TYR A 57 -13.83 16.87 11.57
C TYR A 57 -14.09 18.38 11.58
N ILE A 58 -13.18 19.18 11.02
CA ILE A 58 -13.34 20.64 10.99
C ILE A 58 -14.09 21.05 9.73
N GLU A 59 -13.70 20.53 8.57
CA GLU A 59 -14.29 20.92 7.28
C GLU A 59 -15.49 20.03 6.86
N GLY A 60 -15.66 18.86 7.49
CA GLY A 60 -16.82 17.98 7.26
C GLY A 60 -16.74 17.14 5.99
N TYR A 61 -15.57 17.00 5.37
CA TYR A 61 -15.41 16.19 4.17
C TYR A 61 -15.44 14.68 4.47
N PRO A 62 -15.98 13.85 3.56
CA PRO A 62 -15.94 12.40 3.71
C PRO A 62 -14.50 11.87 3.62
N ILE A 63 -14.15 10.93 4.51
CA ILE A 63 -12.78 10.39 4.62
C ILE A 63 -12.27 9.75 3.31
N GLN A 64 -13.18 9.18 2.51
CA GLN A 64 -12.86 8.56 1.23
C GLN A 64 -12.27 9.57 0.22
N MET A 65 -12.68 10.84 0.32
CA MET A 65 -12.12 11.93 -0.48
C MET A 65 -10.84 12.48 0.13
N VAL A 66 -10.82 12.62 1.46
CA VAL A 66 -9.71 13.24 2.19
C VAL A 66 -8.46 12.37 2.19
N LEU A 67 -8.58 11.05 2.37
CA LEU A 67 -7.42 10.19 2.59
C LEU A 67 -6.44 10.18 1.39
N PRO A 68 -6.88 10.02 0.12
CA PRO A 68 -5.99 10.14 -1.03
C PRO A 68 -5.22 11.47 -1.09
N GLU A 69 -5.85 12.58 -0.68
CA GLU A 69 -5.22 13.90 -0.65
C GLU A 69 -4.23 14.01 0.51
N ALA A 70 -4.60 13.59 1.72
CA ALA A 70 -3.70 13.60 2.88
C ALA A 70 -2.47 12.70 2.68
N LEU A 71 -2.62 11.59 1.95
CA LEU A 71 -1.49 10.73 1.57
C LEU A 71 -0.52 11.43 0.63
N ALA A 72 -0.97 12.39 -0.18
CA ALA A 72 -0.12 13.10 -1.14
C ALA A 72 1.10 13.73 -0.48
N ASP A 73 0.91 14.25 0.74
CA ASP A 73 1.93 14.95 1.52
C ASP A 73 2.77 13.98 2.40
N CYS A 74 2.47 12.68 2.36
CA CYS A 74 3.01 11.67 3.26
C CYS A 74 4.02 10.73 2.59
N THR A 75 4.97 11.26 1.81
CA THR A 75 5.98 10.45 1.09
C THR A 75 6.81 9.57 2.03
N ARG A 76 7.19 10.10 3.20
CA ARG A 76 7.93 9.34 4.21
C ARG A 76 7.13 8.13 4.71
N LEU A 77 5.85 8.32 5.00
CA LEU A 77 4.99 7.20 5.40
C LEU A 77 4.92 6.14 4.31
N GLY A 78 4.82 6.54 3.05
CA GLY A 78 4.74 5.62 1.91
C GLY A 78 5.92 4.66 1.80
N GLY A 79 7.14 5.12 2.07
CA GLY A 79 8.32 4.25 2.11
C GLY A 79 8.23 3.16 3.19
N HIS A 80 7.49 3.40 4.27
CA HIS A 80 7.49 2.54 5.46
C HIS A 80 6.23 1.69 5.63
N SER A 81 5.06 2.18 5.23
CA SER A 81 3.78 1.51 5.46
C SER A 81 2.80 1.76 4.33
N GLY A 82 2.03 0.73 3.99
CA GLY A 82 0.71 0.91 3.39
C GLY A 82 -0.31 1.37 4.44
N VAL A 83 -1.42 1.90 3.95
CA VAL A 83 -2.53 2.41 4.75
C VAL A 83 -3.81 1.70 4.33
N PHE A 84 -4.55 1.16 5.28
CA PHE A 84 -5.85 0.56 5.07
C PHE A 84 -6.92 1.56 5.49
N LEU A 85 -7.92 1.73 4.64
CA LEU A 85 -9.15 2.44 4.95
C LEU A 85 -10.29 1.44 4.98
N PHE A 86 -10.98 1.42 6.10
CA PHE A 86 -12.24 0.74 6.29
C PHE A 86 -13.35 1.79 6.35
N THR A 87 -14.39 1.64 5.55
CA THR A 87 -15.57 2.52 5.62
C THR A 87 -16.85 1.70 5.70
N VAL A 88 -17.72 2.05 6.64
CA VAL A 88 -19.01 1.40 6.85
C VAL A 88 -20.11 2.30 6.31
N GLU A 89 -20.83 1.81 5.31
CA GLU A 89 -22.07 2.40 4.84
C GLU A 89 -23.24 1.69 5.53
N THR A 90 -24.12 2.46 6.19
CA THR A 90 -25.28 1.91 6.89
C THR A 90 -26.53 2.16 6.06
N GLY A 91 -27.12 1.08 5.54
CA GLY A 91 -28.44 1.08 4.93
C GLY A 91 -29.54 0.74 5.93
N ALA A 92 -30.78 0.62 5.43
CA ALA A 92 -31.95 0.34 6.27
C ALA A 92 -31.89 -1.04 6.95
N THR A 93 -31.35 -2.05 6.26
CA THR A 93 -31.35 -3.45 6.71
C THR A 93 -29.95 -4.07 6.79
N GLN A 94 -28.94 -3.38 6.25
CA GLN A 94 -27.59 -3.92 6.12
C GLN A 94 -26.54 -2.83 6.33
N ARG A 95 -25.37 -3.27 6.78
CA ARG A 95 -24.14 -2.48 6.83
C ARG A 95 -23.14 -3.07 5.85
N ILE A 96 -22.55 -2.22 5.02
CA ILE A 96 -21.54 -2.61 4.03
C ILE A 96 -20.20 -2.04 4.45
N LEU A 97 -19.25 -2.91 4.74
CA LEU A 97 -17.87 -2.55 5.05
C LEU A 97 -17.01 -2.67 3.80
N THR A 98 -16.51 -1.55 3.29
CA THR A 98 -15.56 -1.52 2.16
C THR A 98 -14.14 -1.36 2.68
N THR A 99 -13.21 -2.15 2.12
CA THR A 99 -11.78 -2.10 2.47
C THR A 99 -10.96 -1.67 1.27
N ILE A 100 -10.19 -0.60 1.44
CA ILE A 100 -9.25 -0.08 0.45
C ILE A 100 -7.84 -0.07 1.04
N LYS A 101 -6.87 -0.54 0.28
CA LYS A 101 -5.45 -0.47 0.62
C LYS A 101 -4.74 0.56 -0.24
N TYR A 102 -4.03 1.46 0.40
CA TYR A 102 -3.14 2.43 -0.22
C TYR A 102 -1.70 1.99 -0.02
N ILE A 103 -0.93 1.86 -1.10
CA ILE A 103 0.49 1.54 -1.05
C ILE A 103 1.28 2.56 -1.86
N TRP A 104 2.47 2.90 -1.39
CA TRP A 104 3.37 3.76 -2.15
C TRP A 104 4.23 2.91 -3.08
N GLY A 105 4.31 3.32 -4.34
CA GLY A 105 5.16 2.71 -5.35
C GLY A 105 6.24 3.66 -5.84
N HIS A 106 7.39 3.09 -6.22
CA HIS A 106 8.49 3.79 -6.87
C HIS A 106 9.02 2.96 -8.03
N ARG A 107 9.19 3.58 -9.20
CA ARG A 107 9.56 2.93 -10.47
C ARG A 107 10.89 2.19 -10.46
N ASP A 108 11.78 2.51 -9.50
CA ASP A 108 13.14 1.96 -9.42
C ASP A 108 13.39 1.05 -8.20
N ILE A 109 12.62 1.18 -7.11
CA ILE A 109 12.90 0.47 -5.84
C ILE A 109 11.68 -0.28 -5.29
N ARG A 110 10.47 0.15 -5.66
CA ARG A 110 9.21 -0.45 -5.22
C ARG A 110 8.18 -0.43 -6.36
N PRO A 111 8.48 -1.06 -7.50
CA PRO A 111 7.61 -1.07 -8.67
C PRO A 111 6.20 -1.57 -8.29
N TRP A 112 5.18 -0.79 -8.63
CA TRP A 112 3.78 -1.10 -8.30
C TRP A 112 3.52 -1.36 -6.80
N GLY A 113 4.34 -0.78 -5.92
CA GLY A 113 4.23 -0.99 -4.48
C GLY A 113 4.83 -2.31 -3.98
N GLN A 114 5.42 -3.11 -4.87
CA GLN A 114 6.11 -4.36 -4.54
C GLN A 114 7.62 -4.08 -4.37
N PRO A 115 8.23 -4.42 -3.23
CA PRO A 115 9.65 -4.15 -3.00
C PRO A 115 10.52 -5.05 -3.87
N LEU A 116 11.61 -4.49 -4.40
CA LEU A 116 12.66 -5.32 -4.98
C LEU A 116 13.38 -6.10 -3.86
N PRO A 117 13.85 -7.33 -4.12
CA PRO A 117 14.54 -8.11 -3.12
C PRO A 117 15.87 -7.46 -2.75
N ILE A 118 16.13 -7.32 -1.46
CA ILE A 118 17.38 -6.73 -0.96
C ILE A 118 18.61 -7.57 -1.31
N GLN A 119 18.41 -8.87 -1.48
CA GLN A 119 19.44 -9.84 -1.80
C GLN A 119 19.17 -10.44 -3.19
N CYS A 120 20.22 -10.52 -4.01
CA CYS A 120 20.12 -11.22 -5.28
C CYS A 120 19.94 -12.73 -5.04
N PRO A 121 18.90 -13.37 -5.59
CA PRO A 121 18.66 -14.81 -5.39
C PRO A 121 19.71 -15.71 -6.06
N ARG A 122 20.50 -15.16 -7.01
CA ARG A 122 21.55 -15.90 -7.72
C ARG A 122 22.93 -15.72 -7.10
N CYS A 123 23.39 -14.47 -6.95
CA CYS A 123 24.76 -14.18 -6.47
C CYS A 123 24.84 -13.93 -4.96
N ALA A 124 23.71 -13.96 -4.25
CA ALA A 124 23.61 -13.76 -2.80
C ALA A 124 24.14 -12.41 -2.27
N VAL A 125 24.53 -11.47 -3.15
CA VAL A 125 24.92 -10.12 -2.75
C VAL A 125 23.74 -9.41 -2.11
N ILE A 126 23.98 -8.89 -0.91
CA ILE A 126 23.04 -8.12 -0.10
C ILE A 126 23.16 -6.64 -0.49
N LEU A 127 22.07 -5.88 -0.39
CA LEU A 127 21.98 -4.49 -0.84
C LEU A 127 22.35 -4.34 -2.33
N VAL A 128 21.89 -5.29 -3.14
CA VAL A 128 22.19 -5.28 -4.56
C VAL A 128 21.49 -4.13 -5.27
N GLU A 129 22.22 -3.47 -6.16
CA GLU A 129 21.62 -2.48 -7.05
C GLU A 129 20.87 -3.19 -8.18
N TRP A 130 19.61 -2.81 -8.35
CA TRP A 130 18.75 -3.29 -9.42
C TRP A 130 18.63 -2.22 -10.50
N LYS A 131 18.95 -2.57 -11.74
CA LYS A 131 18.73 -1.67 -12.88
C LYS A 131 17.45 -2.02 -13.58
N ARG A 132 16.55 -1.04 -13.72
CA ARG A 132 15.36 -1.18 -14.55
C ARG A 132 15.76 -1.29 -16.01
N VAL A 133 15.22 -2.29 -16.70
CA VAL A 133 15.34 -2.44 -18.15
C VAL A 133 14.24 -1.62 -18.83
N ALA A 134 14.60 -0.88 -19.89
CA ALA A 134 13.63 -0.12 -20.65
C ALA A 134 12.63 -1.09 -21.30
N VAL A 135 11.37 -0.99 -20.93
CA VAL A 135 10.30 -1.80 -21.51
C VAL A 135 9.82 -1.13 -22.80
N PRO A 136 9.60 -1.86 -23.91
CA PRO A 136 9.03 -1.28 -25.13
C PRO A 136 7.73 -0.52 -24.85
N HIS A 137 7.51 0.58 -25.59
CA HIS A 137 6.28 1.35 -25.52
C HIS A 137 5.06 0.43 -25.74
N GLY A 138 4.12 0.42 -24.78
CA GLY A 138 2.89 -0.39 -24.84
C GLY A 138 2.81 -1.55 -23.85
N GLN A 139 3.92 -1.97 -23.22
CA GLN A 139 3.93 -3.02 -22.18
C GLN A 139 3.91 -2.44 -20.75
N GLY A 140 3.10 -1.40 -20.53
CA GLY A 140 3.03 -0.66 -19.25
C GLY A 140 2.52 -1.45 -18.03
N GLY A 141 2.27 -2.76 -18.17
CA GLY A 141 1.78 -3.65 -17.14
C GLY A 141 2.85 -4.43 -16.39
N SER A 142 4.10 -4.49 -16.85
CA SER A 142 5.17 -5.16 -16.12
C SER A 142 6.49 -4.41 -16.24
N GLN A 143 7.34 -4.53 -15.21
CA GLN A 143 8.66 -3.93 -15.16
C GLN A 143 9.70 -5.00 -14.93
N GLN A 144 10.79 -4.95 -15.70
CA GLN A 144 11.90 -5.87 -15.59
C GLN A 144 13.10 -5.19 -14.95
N PHE A 145 13.76 -5.89 -14.04
CA PHE A 145 14.98 -5.44 -13.38
C PHE A 145 16.07 -6.49 -13.52
N ILE A 146 17.31 -6.04 -13.58
CA ILE A 146 18.50 -6.91 -13.65
C ILE A 146 19.45 -6.59 -12.49
N CYS A 147 20.10 -7.63 -11.98
CA CYS A 147 21.15 -7.49 -10.97
C CYS A 147 22.38 -6.80 -11.59
N MET A 148 22.89 -5.77 -10.91
CA MET A 148 24.06 -5.01 -11.36
C MET A 148 25.41 -5.54 -10.87
N ASN A 149 25.42 -6.64 -10.10
CA ASN A 149 26.68 -7.28 -9.73
C ASN A 149 27.31 -7.94 -10.96
N GLY A 150 28.51 -7.50 -11.35
CA GLY A 150 29.26 -8.04 -12.49
C GLY A 150 29.51 -9.54 -12.38
N ALA A 151 29.74 -10.04 -11.16
CA ALA A 151 29.96 -11.46 -10.91
C ALA A 151 28.67 -12.31 -10.93
N CYS A 152 27.50 -11.70 -11.14
CA CYS A 152 26.24 -12.41 -11.08
C CYS A 152 26.09 -13.37 -12.27
N GLY A 153 26.06 -14.68 -11.95
CA GLY A 153 25.91 -15.75 -12.94
C GLY A 153 27.15 -16.04 -13.76
N GLU A 154 28.32 -15.49 -13.40
CA GLU A 154 29.59 -15.86 -14.02
C GLU A 154 29.91 -17.35 -13.77
N LEU A 155 29.68 -17.84 -12.54
CA LEU A 155 29.94 -19.23 -12.16
C LEU A 155 29.01 -20.23 -12.87
N THR A 156 27.82 -19.81 -13.29
CA THR A 156 26.81 -20.67 -13.94
C THR A 156 26.75 -20.49 -15.45
N GLY A 157 27.37 -19.44 -15.99
CA GLY A 157 27.25 -19.07 -17.41
C GLY A 157 25.88 -18.47 -17.79
N GLU A 158 24.99 -18.21 -16.82
CA GLU A 158 23.61 -17.76 -17.04
C GLU A 158 23.45 -16.23 -17.04
N GLY A 159 24.55 -15.48 -16.82
CA GLY A 159 24.54 -14.02 -16.74
C GLY A 159 23.80 -13.45 -15.52
N PRO A 160 23.55 -12.13 -15.48
CA PRO A 160 22.88 -11.51 -14.34
C PRO A 160 21.42 -11.97 -14.22
N VAL A 161 20.95 -12.17 -12.98
CA VAL A 161 19.54 -12.54 -12.76
C VAL A 161 18.62 -11.39 -13.15
N SER A 162 17.46 -11.73 -13.70
CA SER A 162 16.39 -10.79 -13.98
C SER A 162 15.13 -11.12 -13.19
N ILE A 163 14.46 -10.09 -12.68
CA ILE A 163 13.20 -10.18 -11.95
C ILE A 163 12.13 -9.37 -12.67
N HIS A 164 10.92 -9.92 -12.70
CA HIS A 164 9.76 -9.30 -13.33
C HIS A 164 8.73 -8.95 -12.27
N ILE A 165 8.30 -7.69 -12.27
CA ILE A 165 7.26 -7.19 -11.37
C ILE A 165 6.06 -6.78 -12.21
N ALA A 166 4.97 -7.52 -12.07
CA ALA A 166 3.70 -7.21 -12.73
C ALA A 166 2.91 -6.18 -11.93
N LYS A 167 2.20 -5.30 -12.65
CA LYS A 167 1.17 -4.43 -12.12
C LYS A 167 -0.02 -5.28 -11.66
N LEU A 168 -0.59 -4.95 -10.52
CA LEU A 168 -1.81 -5.58 -10.01
C LEU A 168 -3.04 -5.10 -10.83
N ASP A 169 -3.97 -6.02 -11.14
CA ASP A 169 -5.08 -5.77 -12.08
C ASP A 169 -6.08 -4.70 -11.62
N ASN A 170 -6.24 -4.51 -10.31
CA ASN A 170 -7.13 -3.53 -9.68
C ASN A 170 -6.40 -2.27 -9.18
N LEU A 171 -5.16 -2.04 -9.62
CA LEU A 171 -4.33 -0.97 -9.10
C LEU A 171 -4.54 0.35 -9.83
N LYS A 172 -5.00 1.33 -9.08
CA LYS A 172 -5.21 2.71 -9.52
C LYS A 172 -4.10 3.61 -9.01
N ILE A 173 -3.46 4.36 -9.91
CA ILE A 173 -2.47 5.36 -9.52
C ILE A 173 -3.22 6.60 -9.03
N LEU A 174 -2.90 7.06 -7.81
CA LEU A 174 -3.42 8.32 -7.31
C LEU A 174 -2.68 9.47 -7.98
N LYS A 175 -3.45 10.43 -8.49
CA LYS A 175 -2.89 11.68 -9.04
C LYS A 175 -2.28 12.54 -7.93
N PRO A 176 -2.96 12.74 -6.78
CA PRO A 176 -2.33 13.37 -5.62
C PRO A 176 -1.10 12.57 -5.16
N GLY A 177 -0.02 13.25 -4.81
CA GLY A 177 1.21 12.61 -4.31
C GLY A 177 2.05 11.93 -5.39
N LYS A 178 1.71 12.10 -6.67
CA LYS A 178 2.55 11.66 -7.78
C LYS A 178 3.75 12.60 -7.89
N CYS A 179 4.94 12.06 -7.66
CA CYS A 179 6.20 12.72 -7.91
C CYS A 179 6.94 12.01 -9.07
N GLU A 180 8.08 12.55 -9.48
CA GLU A 180 8.87 11.89 -10.50
C GLU A 180 9.29 10.49 -10.04
N GLY A 181 8.74 9.47 -10.70
CA GLY A 181 9.05 8.07 -10.41
C GLY A 181 8.31 7.45 -9.23
N SER A 182 7.52 8.19 -8.45
CA SER A 182 6.73 7.62 -7.35
C SER A 182 5.28 8.08 -7.33
N ALA A 183 4.41 7.27 -6.76
CA ALA A 183 3.02 7.63 -6.51
C ALA A 183 2.42 6.75 -5.42
N TRP A 184 1.37 7.26 -4.77
CA TRP A 184 0.45 6.40 -4.04
C TRP A 184 -0.45 5.63 -5.01
N LEU A 185 -0.74 4.40 -4.66
CA LEU A 185 -1.50 3.43 -5.43
C LEU A 185 -2.66 2.94 -4.55
N GLU A 186 -3.84 2.87 -5.13
CA GLU A 186 -5.08 2.42 -4.49
C GLU A 186 -5.43 1.02 -5.00
N ILE A 187 -5.75 0.13 -4.07
CA ILE A 187 -6.13 -1.27 -4.30
C ILE A 187 -7.43 -1.52 -3.55
N ALA A 188 -8.52 -1.78 -4.28
CA ALA A 188 -9.77 -2.22 -3.68
C ALA A 188 -9.64 -3.68 -3.25
N LEU A 189 -9.80 -3.96 -1.95
CA LEU A 189 -9.76 -5.32 -1.39
C LEU A 189 -11.13 -5.98 -1.33
N GLY A 190 -12.20 -5.24 -1.65
CA GLY A 190 -13.57 -5.71 -1.69
C GLY A 190 -14.41 -5.17 -0.53
N SER A 191 -15.64 -5.70 -0.44
CA SER A 191 -16.63 -5.30 0.56
C SER A 191 -17.23 -6.52 1.24
N ARG A 192 -17.63 -6.35 2.50
CA ARG A 192 -18.35 -7.35 3.30
C ARG A 192 -19.68 -6.80 3.74
N ILE A 193 -20.72 -7.63 3.68
CA ILE A 193 -22.09 -7.27 4.05
C ILE A 193 -22.39 -7.87 5.42
N PHE A 194 -23.01 -7.06 6.27
CA PHE A 194 -23.46 -7.42 7.61
C PHE A 194 -24.94 -7.10 7.72
N ASP A 195 -25.72 -8.02 8.27
CA ASP A 195 -27.12 -7.73 8.56
C ASP A 195 -27.23 -6.79 9.77
N SER A 196 -28.16 -5.84 9.69
CA SER A 196 -28.45 -4.96 10.83
C SER A 196 -29.06 -5.80 11.96
N ALA A 197 -28.36 -5.84 13.10
CA ALA A 197 -28.89 -6.39 14.36
C ALA A 197 -30.06 -5.55 14.89
#